data_AF-A0A929J451-F1
#
_entry.id   AF-A0A929J451-F1
#
_cell.length_a   1.000
_cell.length_b   1.000
_cell.length_c   1.000
_cell.angle_alpha   90.00
_cell.angle_beta   90.00
_cell.angle_gamma   90.00
#
_symmetry.space_group_name_H-M   'P 1'
#
loop_
_entity.id
_entity.type
_entity.pdbx_description
1 polymer ?
#
loop_
_entity_poly.entity_id
_entity_poly.type
_entity_poly.pdbx_seq_one_letter_code
_entity_poly.pdbx_strand_id
1 'polypeptide(L)'
;MNIIKNTASITSRLAITFFLLYSSTYIYANESFIGTSKDNTVYKSVDKEGNTTYSTTPPIDASKSSEVKLDAPPSQERIKAAEQRHDNNLNAAEIYDENRKASDEYFEENKRQKREKQSQSQPEVIPNSYNQNHGYPYIPRRRPISRPIQLPAMPRR
;
A
#
# COMPACT_ATOMS: atom_id res chain seq x y z
N MET A 1 74.52 7.34 -8.46
CA MET A 1 74.27 8.78 -8.28
C MET A 1 72.83 9.04 -8.68
N ASN A 2 72.00 9.48 -7.72
CA ASN A 2 70.76 10.29 -7.83
C ASN A 2 69.63 9.84 -8.80
N ILE A 3 68.47 9.36 -8.33
CA ILE A 3 67.28 10.08 -7.76
C ILE A 3 66.17 10.32 -8.82
N ILE A 4 65.01 9.67 -8.60
CA ILE A 4 63.59 10.13 -8.68
C ILE A 4 63.14 10.68 -10.08
N LYS A 5 62.03 10.24 -10.72
CA LYS A 5 60.66 10.72 -10.43
C LYS A 5 59.55 9.99 -11.22
N ASN A 6 58.64 9.45 -10.42
CA ASN A 6 57.20 9.31 -10.56
C ASN A 6 56.53 10.42 -11.42
N THR A 7 55.75 10.06 -12.44
CA THR A 7 54.65 10.88 -12.99
C THR A 7 53.57 9.97 -13.60
N ALA A 8 52.62 9.54 -12.76
CA ALA A 8 51.34 9.01 -13.23
C ALA A 8 50.57 10.15 -13.91
N SER A 9 50.35 10.02 -15.22
CA SER A 9 49.56 10.97 -16.03
C SER A 9 48.09 10.83 -15.70
N ILE A 10 47.56 11.87 -15.04
CA ILE A 10 46.16 12.13 -14.77
C ILE A 10 45.55 12.70 -16.06
N THR A 11 44.97 11.87 -16.92
CA THR A 11 44.13 12.34 -18.04
C THR A 11 43.10 11.28 -18.46
N SER A 12 42.04 11.14 -17.66
CA SER A 12 40.75 10.64 -18.14
C SER A 12 39.65 11.18 -17.23
N ARG A 13 39.37 12.47 -17.38
CA ARG A 13 38.19 13.15 -16.84
C ARG A 13 37.46 13.77 -18.03
N LEU A 14 36.66 12.98 -18.74
CA LEU A 14 35.60 13.49 -19.59
C LEU A 14 34.70 12.32 -20.01
N ALA A 15 33.40 12.52 -19.81
CA ALA A 15 32.30 11.58 -20.07
C ALA A 15 32.17 10.41 -19.09
N ILE A 16 31.40 10.61 -18.02
CA ILE A 16 30.20 9.84 -17.62
C ILE A 16 29.72 10.49 -16.31
N THR A 17 29.07 11.63 -16.45
CA THR A 17 28.28 12.24 -15.39
C THR A 17 27.10 12.89 -16.09
N PHE A 18 25.93 12.26 -16.06
CA PHE A 18 24.58 12.86 -16.10
C PHE A 18 23.53 11.81 -16.46
N PHE A 19 23.32 10.82 -15.57
CA PHE A 19 22.02 10.14 -15.46
C PHE A 19 21.94 9.31 -14.17
N LEU A 20 22.14 9.97 -13.02
CA LEU A 20 21.59 9.44 -11.77
C LEU A 20 20.30 10.20 -11.53
N LEU A 21 19.22 9.63 -12.08
CA LEU A 21 17.86 9.94 -11.67
C LEU A 21 17.80 9.83 -10.15
N TYR A 22 17.40 10.94 -9.54
CA TYR A 22 17.06 11.07 -8.14
C TYR A 22 15.95 10.07 -7.78
N SER A 23 16.33 8.85 -7.44
CA SER A 23 15.51 7.97 -6.63
C SER A 23 15.66 8.44 -5.19
N SER A 24 14.99 9.55 -4.85
CA SER A 24 14.84 9.96 -3.45
C SER A 24 13.92 8.97 -2.77
N THR A 25 14.49 7.86 -2.31
CA THR A 25 13.84 6.98 -1.36
C THR A 25 13.76 7.73 -0.05
N TYR A 26 12.60 8.33 0.21
CA TYR A 26 12.21 8.72 1.55
C TYR A 26 12.07 7.44 2.37
N ILE A 27 13.18 7.03 2.99
CA ILE A 27 13.14 6.11 4.11
C ILE A 27 12.45 6.89 5.22
N TYR A 28 11.14 6.69 5.37
CA TYR A 28 10.44 7.00 6.60
C TYR A 28 11.02 6.07 7.66
N ALA A 29 12.11 6.49 8.29
CA ALA A 29 12.47 5.97 9.58
C ALA A 29 11.30 6.33 10.49
N ASN A 30 10.41 5.36 10.73
CA ASN A 30 9.55 5.38 11.89
C ASN A 30 10.46 5.21 13.11
N GLU A 31 11.23 6.25 13.43
CA GLU A 31 11.76 6.46 14.76
C GLU A 31 10.53 6.71 15.63
N SER A 32 9.87 5.63 16.05
CA SER A 32 9.04 5.68 17.22
C SER A 32 9.96 6.15 18.34
N PHE A 33 9.87 7.43 18.69
CA PHE A 33 10.45 7.96 19.92
C PHE A 33 9.76 7.23 21.07
N ILE A 34 10.29 6.06 21.43
CA ILE A 34 9.95 5.38 22.67
C ILE A 34 10.71 6.14 23.75
N GLY A 35 10.16 7.29 24.13
CA GLY A 35 10.62 8.04 25.28
C GLY A 35 10.40 7.16 26.51
N THR A 36 11.43 6.45 26.95
CA THR A 36 11.44 5.75 28.24
C THR A 36 11.67 6.78 29.34
N SER A 37 10.67 7.63 29.59
CA SER A 37 10.66 8.39 30.83
C SER A 37 10.44 7.41 31.98
N LYS A 38 11.31 7.43 33.00
CA LYS A 38 11.22 6.53 34.16
C LYS A 38 9.85 6.60 34.86
N ASP A 39 9.21 7.75 34.75
CA ASP A 39 7.83 8.00 35.14
C ASP A 39 7.12 8.43 33.85
N ASN A 40 6.00 7.80 33.45
CA ASN A 40 5.22 8.08 32.22
C ASN A 40 4.53 9.46 32.26
N THR A 41 5.30 10.49 32.59
CA THR A 41 4.84 11.82 32.92
C THR A 41 5.61 12.80 32.06
N VAL A 42 4.88 13.51 31.21
CA VAL A 42 5.39 14.62 30.42
C VAL A 42 4.74 15.89 30.92
N TYR A 43 5.53 16.93 31.11
CA TYR A 43 5.03 18.23 31.52
C TYR A 43 4.76 19.07 30.28
N LYS A 44 3.53 19.59 30.19
CA LYS A 44 3.17 20.63 29.24
C LYS A 44 3.29 21.98 29.95
N SER A 45 4.02 22.91 29.35
CA SER A 45 4.14 24.29 29.82
C SER A 45 3.74 25.28 28.74
N VAL A 46 3.20 26.42 29.16
CA VAL A 46 2.84 27.53 28.29
C VAL A 46 3.62 28.77 28.76
N ASP A 47 4.40 29.36 27.86
CA ASP A 47 5.17 30.58 28.15
C ASP A 47 4.27 31.84 28.13
N LYS A 48 4.88 33.01 28.37
CA LYS A 48 4.17 34.31 28.38
C LYS A 48 3.69 34.74 27.00
N GLU A 49 4.26 34.17 25.93
CA GLU A 49 3.95 34.46 24.53
C GLU A 49 2.87 33.52 23.98
N GLY A 50 2.51 32.47 24.74
CA GLY A 50 1.49 31.48 24.40
C GLY A 50 2.04 30.23 23.70
N ASN A 51 3.36 30.06 23.58
CA ASN A 51 3.96 28.87 22.99
C ASN A 51 3.87 27.69 23.97
N THR A 52 3.67 26.49 23.40
CA THR A 52 3.54 25.25 24.18
C THR A 52 4.81 24.40 24.05
N THR A 53 5.42 24.05 25.17
CA THR A 53 6.62 23.19 25.22
C THR A 53 6.35 21.96 26.06
N TYR A 54 6.82 20.80 25.58
CA TYR A 54 6.76 19.52 26.28
C TYR A 54 8.14 19.15 26.82
N SER A 55 8.22 18.74 28.08
CA SER A 55 9.46 18.34 28.73
C SER A 55 9.25 17.11 29.63
N THR A 56 10.28 16.28 29.76
CA THR A 56 10.30 15.16 30.72
C THR A 56 10.65 15.61 32.14
N THR A 57 11.14 16.83 32.31
CA THR A 57 11.40 17.46 33.62
C THR A 57 10.42 18.61 33.87
N PRO A 58 9.97 18.80 35.13
CA PRO A 58 9.07 19.90 35.46
C PRO A 58 9.79 21.24 35.25
N PRO A 59 9.25 22.15 34.41
CA PRO A 59 9.86 23.44 34.18
C PRO A 59 9.76 24.31 35.44
N ILE A 60 10.90 24.79 35.92
CA ILE A 60 11.03 25.58 37.17
C ILE A 60 10.34 26.96 37.04
N ASP A 61 10.32 27.53 35.83
CA ASP A 61 9.88 28.92 35.58
C ASP A 61 8.53 29.03 34.84
N ALA A 62 7.78 27.93 34.71
CA ALA A 62 6.51 27.95 33.97
C ALA A 62 5.38 28.55 34.82
N SER A 63 4.72 29.60 34.30
CA SER A 63 3.57 30.24 34.95
C SER A 63 2.38 29.28 35.12
N LYS A 64 2.27 28.27 34.25
CA LYS A 64 1.36 27.13 34.37
C LYS A 64 2.05 25.89 33.79
N SER A 65 2.17 24.84 34.58
CA SER A 65 2.55 23.50 34.12
C SER A 65 1.40 22.54 34.37
N SER A 66 1.13 21.65 33.42
CA SER A 66 0.16 20.56 33.57
C SER A 66 0.84 19.23 33.33
N GLU A 67 0.62 18.29 34.23
CA GLU A 67 1.06 16.92 34.08
C GLU A 67 0.24 16.23 32.98
N VAL A 68 0.93 15.68 31.98
CA VAL A 68 0.36 14.83 30.95
C VAL A 68 0.77 13.40 31.27
N LYS A 69 -0.19 12.59 31.70
CA LYS A 69 0.01 11.15 31.89
C LYS A 69 -0.01 10.47 30.53
N LEU A 70 1.08 9.79 30.21
CA LEU A 70 1.15 8.92 29.05
C LEU A 70 0.66 7.52 29.44
N ASP A 71 -0.12 6.92 28.55
CA ASP A 71 -0.49 5.52 28.68
C ASP A 71 0.76 4.65 28.61
N ALA A 72 0.74 3.52 29.32
CA ALA A 72 1.82 2.56 29.27
C ALA A 72 2.01 2.04 27.83
N PRO A 73 3.26 1.78 27.42
CA PRO A 73 3.50 1.16 26.13
C PRO A 73 2.76 -0.19 26.02
N PRO A 74 2.39 -0.62 24.80
CA PRO A 74 1.72 -1.90 24.61
C PRO A 74 2.58 -3.05 25.15
N SER A 75 1.92 -4.10 25.66
CA SER A 75 2.63 -5.28 26.15
C SER A 75 3.41 -5.96 25.02
N GLN A 76 4.51 -6.64 25.36
CA GLN A 76 5.32 -7.36 24.37
C GLN A 76 4.51 -8.40 23.59
N GLU A 77 3.52 -9.02 24.24
CA GLU A 77 2.59 -9.95 23.57
C GLU A 77 1.76 -9.26 22.48
N ARG A 78 1.28 -8.03 22.74
CA ARG A 78 0.53 -7.26 21.75
C ARG A 78 1.40 -6.83 20.57
N ILE A 79 2.66 -6.50 20.84
CA ILE A 79 3.64 -6.17 19.78
C ILE A 79 3.86 -7.39 18.90
N LYS A 80 4.20 -8.55 19.47
CA LYS A 80 4.38 -9.80 18.72
C LYS A 80 3.15 -10.21 17.93
N ALA A 81 1.95 -10.07 18.52
CA ALA A 81 0.71 -10.36 17.82
C ALA A 81 0.42 -9.37 16.67
N ALA A 82 0.92 -8.14 16.75
CA ALA A 82 0.83 -7.18 15.64
C ALA A 82 1.81 -7.52 14.51
N GLU A 83 3.06 -7.86 14.86
CA GLU A 83 4.08 -8.33 13.91
C GLU A 83 3.62 -9.58 13.17
N GLN A 84 3.14 -10.59 13.89
CA GLN A 84 2.64 -11.82 13.26
C GLN A 84 1.45 -11.56 12.31
N ARG A 85 0.54 -10.64 12.68
CA ARG A 85 -0.56 -10.24 11.79
C ARG A 85 -0.05 -9.54 10.55
N HIS A 86 0.99 -8.71 10.68
CA HIS A 86 1.61 -8.04 9.55
C HIS A 86 2.20 -9.05 8.58
N ASP A 87 2.99 -10.00 9.07
CA ASP A 87 3.62 -11.04 8.25
C ASP A 87 2.57 -11.91 7.53
N ASN A 88 1.51 -12.29 8.25
CA ASN A 88 0.40 -13.05 7.67
C ASN A 88 -0.29 -12.27 6.54
N ASN A 89 -0.45 -10.95 6.69
CA ASN A 89 -1.07 -10.12 5.67
C ASN A 89 -0.18 -9.99 4.43
N LEU A 90 1.14 -9.88 4.60
CA LEU A 90 2.09 -9.85 3.48
C LEU A 90 2.05 -11.17 2.70
N ASN A 91 2.13 -12.30 3.41
CA ASN A 91 2.07 -13.63 2.78
C ASN A 91 0.73 -13.84 2.05
N ALA A 92 -0.38 -13.41 2.65
CA ALA A 92 -1.69 -13.51 2.02
C ALA A 92 -1.76 -12.65 0.74
N ALA A 93 -1.23 -11.43 0.77
CA ALA A 93 -1.20 -10.55 -0.39
C ALA A 93 -0.41 -11.16 -1.56
N GLU A 94 0.76 -11.75 -1.28
CA GLU A 94 1.58 -12.43 -2.29
C GLU A 94 0.82 -13.59 -2.95
N ILE A 95 0.17 -14.45 -2.15
CA ILE A 95 -0.66 -15.56 -2.65
C ILE A 95 -1.80 -15.04 -3.55
N TYR A 96 -2.45 -13.94 -3.17
CA TYR A 96 -3.53 -13.38 -3.99
C TYR A 96 -3.03 -12.81 -5.32
N ASP A 97 -1.85 -12.21 -5.34
CA ASP A 97 -1.25 -11.68 -6.56
C ASP A 97 -0.81 -12.79 -7.51
N GLU A 98 -0.22 -13.88 -6.99
CA GLU A 98 0.10 -15.07 -7.77
C GLU A 98 -1.16 -15.70 -8.38
N ASN A 99 -2.22 -15.86 -7.58
CA ASN A 99 -3.49 -16.40 -8.04
C ASN A 99 -4.14 -15.53 -9.12
N ARG A 100 -4.00 -14.19 -9.01
CA ARG A 100 -4.51 -13.27 -10.04
C ARG A 100 -3.76 -13.48 -11.36
N LYS A 101 -2.43 -13.50 -11.33
CA LYS A 101 -1.61 -13.74 -12.53
C LYS A 101 -1.94 -15.07 -13.18
N ALA A 102 -2.00 -16.15 -12.41
CA ALA A 102 -2.35 -17.49 -12.91
C ALA A 102 -3.75 -17.52 -13.54
N SER A 103 -4.71 -16.82 -12.95
CA SER A 103 -6.07 -16.72 -13.50
C SER A 103 -6.07 -15.95 -14.81
N ASP A 104 -5.37 -14.81 -14.88
CA ASP A 104 -5.28 -13.99 -16.08
C ASP A 104 -4.65 -14.77 -17.24
N GLU A 105 -3.54 -15.47 -16.99
CA GLU A 105 -2.89 -16.36 -17.95
C GLU A 105 -3.84 -17.46 -18.46
N TYR A 106 -4.59 -18.09 -17.55
CA TYR A 106 -5.59 -19.10 -17.91
C TYR A 106 -6.72 -18.53 -18.79
N PHE A 107 -7.20 -17.32 -18.49
CA PHE A 107 -8.23 -16.67 -19.31
C PHE A 107 -7.72 -16.28 -20.69
N GLU A 108 -6.50 -15.75 -20.78
CA GLU A 108 -5.86 -15.39 -22.05
C GLU A 108 -5.64 -16.62 -22.94
N GLU A 109 -5.14 -17.72 -22.36
CA GLU A 109 -4.94 -18.98 -23.07
C GLU A 109 -6.26 -19.53 -23.63
N ASN A 110 -7.30 -19.58 -22.80
CA ASN A 110 -8.63 -20.02 -23.25
C ASN A 110 -9.19 -19.13 -24.36
N LYS A 111 -8.97 -17.81 -24.27
CA LYS A 111 -9.39 -16.87 -25.29
C LYS A 111 -8.63 -17.10 -26.60
N ARG A 112 -7.33 -17.39 -26.54
CA ARG A 112 -6.51 -17.76 -27.70
C ARG A 112 -7.05 -19.02 -28.37
N GLN A 113 -7.26 -20.10 -27.61
CA GLN A 113 -7.80 -21.35 -28.13
C GLN A 113 -9.19 -21.19 -28.77
N LYS A 114 -10.06 -20.36 -28.18
CA LYS A 114 -11.37 -20.06 -28.77
C LYS A 114 -11.24 -19.33 -30.10
N ARG A 115 -10.33 -18.34 -30.22
CA ARG A 115 -10.06 -17.62 -31.47
C ARG A 115 -9.54 -18.55 -32.55
N GLU A 116 -8.60 -19.43 -32.22
CA GLU A 116 -8.04 -20.42 -33.15
C GLU A 116 -9.14 -21.38 -33.66
N LYS A 117 -9.92 -21.97 -32.76
CA LYS A 117 -11.06 -22.84 -33.14
C LYS A 117 -12.09 -22.12 -33.99
N GLN A 118 -12.36 -20.84 -33.71
CA GLN A 118 -13.29 -20.04 -34.49
C GLN A 118 -12.73 -19.73 -35.89
N SER A 119 -11.43 -19.44 -36.02
CA SER A 119 -10.81 -19.23 -37.33
C SER A 119 -10.82 -20.49 -38.21
N GLN A 120 -10.70 -21.69 -37.61
CA GLN A 120 -10.75 -22.96 -38.34
C GLN A 120 -12.16 -23.38 -38.76
N SER A 121 -13.19 -22.87 -38.10
CA SER A 121 -14.59 -23.27 -38.33
C SER A 121 -15.41 -22.20 -39.06
N GLN A 122 -14.79 -21.14 -39.60
CA GLN A 122 -15.55 -20.17 -40.39
C GLN A 122 -16.01 -20.80 -41.72
N PRO A 123 -17.32 -20.99 -41.95
CA PRO A 123 -17.81 -21.17 -43.31
C PRO A 123 -17.54 -19.89 -44.11
N GLU A 124 -17.28 -20.01 -45.42
CA GLU A 124 -17.19 -18.87 -46.34
C GLU A 124 -18.36 -17.92 -46.07
N VAL A 125 -18.05 -16.69 -45.66
CA VAL A 125 -19.04 -15.65 -45.48
C VAL A 125 -19.52 -15.26 -46.87
N ILE A 126 -20.59 -15.89 -47.35
CA ILE A 126 -21.36 -15.38 -48.47
C ILE A 126 -21.91 -14.02 -47.99
N PRO A 127 -21.53 -12.89 -48.59
CA PRO A 127 -22.03 -11.60 -48.17
C PRO A 127 -23.54 -11.54 -48.45
N ASN A 128 -24.34 -11.75 -47.41
CA ASN A 128 -25.78 -11.60 -47.49
C ASN A 128 -26.11 -10.10 -47.61
N SER A 129 -26.19 -9.66 -48.86
CA SER A 129 -26.74 -8.38 -49.30
C SER A 129 -28.26 -8.34 -49.08
N TYR A 130 -28.73 -8.34 -47.83
CA TYR A 130 -30.12 -7.97 -47.55
C TYR A 130 -30.21 -7.12 -46.29
N ASN A 131 -30.34 -5.82 -46.56
CA ASN A 131 -30.87 -4.81 -45.67
C ASN A 131 -32.29 -5.19 -45.27
N GLN A 132 -32.49 -5.81 -44.10
CA GLN A 132 -33.82 -5.97 -43.51
C GLN A 132 -33.76 -5.71 -42.01
N ASN A 133 -34.07 -4.46 -41.67
CA ASN A 133 -34.82 -4.01 -40.51
C ASN A 133 -35.34 -5.15 -39.60
N HIS A 134 -34.54 -5.57 -38.62
CA HIS A 134 -34.94 -6.50 -37.58
C HIS A 134 -35.01 -5.76 -36.25
N GLY A 135 -36.19 -5.18 -35.98
CA GLY A 135 -36.53 -4.70 -34.65
C GLY A 135 -36.48 -5.88 -33.68
N TYR A 136 -35.56 -5.83 -32.71
CA TYR A 136 -35.48 -6.84 -31.66
C TYR A 136 -36.84 -6.91 -30.93
N PRO A 137 -37.41 -8.10 -30.72
CA PRO A 137 -38.56 -8.22 -29.83
C PRO A 137 -38.16 -7.71 -28.45
N TYR A 138 -38.89 -6.72 -27.95
CA TYR A 138 -38.71 -6.22 -26.60
C TYR A 138 -39.00 -7.34 -25.60
N ILE A 139 -37.96 -7.91 -25.01
CA ILE A 139 -38.10 -8.87 -23.91
C ILE A 139 -38.17 -8.05 -22.62
N PRO A 140 -39.32 -7.97 -21.94
CA PRO A 140 -39.41 -7.29 -20.66
C PRO A 140 -38.44 -7.95 -19.66
N ARG A 141 -37.53 -7.16 -19.10
CA ARG A 141 -36.62 -7.64 -18.05
C ARG A 141 -37.46 -8.13 -16.87
N ARG A 142 -37.37 -9.42 -16.54
CA ARG A 142 -37.95 -9.96 -15.31
C ARG A 142 -37.36 -9.17 -14.14
N ARG A 143 -38.21 -8.49 -13.38
CA ARG A 143 -37.77 -7.84 -12.15
C ARG A 143 -37.16 -8.92 -11.25
N PRO A 144 -36.02 -8.66 -10.59
CA PRO A 144 -35.47 -9.61 -9.64
C PRO A 144 -36.56 -9.97 -8.65
N ILE A 145 -36.77 -11.28 -8.44
CA ILE A 145 -37.66 -11.78 -7.39
C ILE A 145 -37.15 -11.16 -6.10
N SER A 146 -37.97 -10.35 -5.44
CA SER A 146 -37.64 -9.78 -4.14
C SER A 146 -37.38 -10.94 -3.20
N ARG A 147 -36.10 -11.20 -2.89
CA ARG A 147 -35.76 -12.21 -1.90
C ARG A 147 -36.34 -11.71 -0.57
N PRO A 148 -37.01 -12.58 0.22
CA PRO A 148 -37.48 -12.19 1.53
C PRO A 148 -36.27 -11.69 2.35
N ILE A 149 -36.42 -10.49 2.91
CA ILE A 149 -35.42 -9.91 3.81
C ILE A 149 -35.37 -10.81 5.04
N GLN A 150 -34.25 -11.51 5.25
CA GLN A 150 -34.01 -12.20 6.51
C GLN A 150 -33.72 -11.14 7.58
N LEU A 151 -34.71 -10.84 8.40
CA LEU A 151 -34.52 -10.01 9.58
C LEU A 151 -33.72 -10.81 10.61
N PRO A 152 -32.72 -10.21 11.27
CA PRO A 152 -31.99 -10.88 12.35
C PRO A 152 -32.96 -11.27 13.47
N ALA A 153 -32.78 -12.46 14.03
CA ALA A 153 -33.57 -12.92 15.17
C ALA A 153 -33.36 -11.95 16.34
N MET A 154 -34.46 -11.39 16.87
CA MET A 154 -34.38 -10.51 18.03
C MET A 154 -33.86 -11.30 19.24
N PRO A 155 -33.00 -10.70 20.08
CA PRO A 155 -32.52 -11.35 21.30
C PRO A 155 -33.70 -11.60 22.24
N ARG A 156 -33.84 -12.84 22.72
CA ARG A 156 -34.78 -13.18 23.78
C ARG A 156 -34.28 -12.54 25.08
N ARG A 157 -35.14 -11.73 25.71
CA ARG A 157 -34.94 -11.17 27.05
C ARG A 157 -35.14 -12.24 28.12
#